data_AF-A0AAP9MM92-F1
#
_entry.id   AF-A0AAP9MM92-F1
#
_cell.length_a   1.000
_cell.length_b   1.000
_cell.length_c   1.000
_cell.angle_alpha   90.00
_cell.angle_beta   90.00
_cell.angle_gamma   90.00
#
_symmetry.space_group_name_H-M   'P 1'
#
loop_
_entity.id
_entity.type
_entity.pdbx_description
1 polymer ?
#
loop_
_entity_poly.entity_id
_entity_poly.type
_entity_poly.pdbx_seq_one_letter_code
_entity_poly.pdbx_strand_id
1 'polypeptide(L)'
;MTIMLTLENETNYKDVVVNIDEFVPFDITFGKGSEQCLYWRGGNGKSSLVEVGLNMYSGEVSNITLANIDSGEINITDEMLANNLPEIQGSVIFQTSEWLNKDISEYSNRFIDDFDCNIKLIIGSNYIKLLFKKATNPICYIINRNIRFGFSLSRELSTLEILDLNQEKLDILKLFK
;
A
#
# COMPACT_ATOMS: atom_id res chain seq x y z
N MET A 1 -10.79 -15.27 -10.06
CA MET A 1 -9.38 -14.94 -10.34
C MET A 1 -9.11 -13.69 -9.53
N THR A 2 -8.31 -13.78 -8.46
CA THR A 2 -8.13 -12.66 -7.53
C THR A 2 -6.87 -11.90 -7.94
N ILE A 3 -6.96 -10.59 -8.09
CA ILE A 3 -5.99 -9.81 -8.88
C ILE A 3 -5.26 -8.84 -7.94
N MET A 4 -3.94 -8.99 -7.89
CA MET A 4 -3.05 -8.03 -7.26
C MET A 4 -3.05 -6.72 -8.03
N LEU A 5 -2.85 -5.60 -7.34
CA LEU A 5 -2.63 -4.32 -8.01
C LEU A 5 -1.39 -4.39 -8.90
N THR A 6 -1.54 -4.01 -10.17
CA THR A 6 -0.48 -4.06 -11.17
C THR A 6 -0.13 -2.65 -11.63
N LEU A 7 1.16 -2.33 -11.64
CA LEU A 7 1.67 -1.06 -12.14
C LEU A 7 1.35 -0.91 -13.63
N GLU A 8 0.66 0.17 -13.99
CA GLU A 8 0.43 0.57 -15.38
C GLU A 8 1.55 1.49 -15.86
N ASN A 9 1.83 2.54 -15.07
CA ASN A 9 2.86 3.52 -15.38
C ASN A 9 3.31 4.29 -14.13
N GLU A 10 4.36 5.07 -14.28
CA GLU A 10 4.84 6.05 -13.31
C GLU A 10 4.30 7.44 -13.66
N THR A 11 4.22 8.32 -12.67
CA THR A 11 3.88 9.73 -12.84
C THR A 11 4.78 10.58 -11.94
N ASN A 12 4.68 11.91 -12.05
CA ASN A 12 5.44 12.80 -11.18
C ASN A 12 5.12 12.53 -9.70
N TYR A 13 6.12 12.73 -8.83
CA TYR A 13 5.91 12.61 -7.39
C TYR A 13 4.83 13.58 -6.92
N LYS A 14 4.20 13.26 -5.80
CA LYS A 14 3.13 14.07 -5.18
C LYS A 14 3.56 14.49 -3.79
N ASP A 15 2.85 15.44 -3.21
CA ASP A 15 2.93 15.61 -1.77
C ASP A 15 2.33 14.38 -1.07
N VAL A 16 2.85 14.05 0.11
CA VAL A 16 2.44 12.87 0.86
C VAL A 16 2.21 13.28 2.30
N VAL A 17 1.08 12.85 2.86
CA VAL A 17 0.79 12.94 4.28
C VAL A 17 0.65 11.52 4.82
N VAL A 18 1.39 11.21 5.88
CA VAL A 18 1.34 9.92 6.59
C VAL A 18 0.86 10.15 8.00
N ASN A 19 -0.31 9.61 8.31
CA ASN A 19 -0.90 9.56 9.64
C ASN A 19 -0.72 8.16 10.22
N ILE A 20 -0.28 8.10 11.48
CA ILE A 20 -0.13 6.89 12.28
C ILE A 20 -0.70 7.22 13.65
N ASP A 21 -1.65 6.44 14.11
CA ASP A 21 -2.31 6.63 15.40
C ASP A 21 -2.67 5.28 16.06
N GLU A 22 -3.28 5.33 17.24
CA GLU A 22 -3.59 4.15 18.06
C GLU A 22 -4.81 3.36 17.55
N PHE A 23 -5.56 3.88 16.56
CA PHE A 23 -6.77 3.27 16.03
C PHE A 23 -6.55 2.61 14.68
N VAL A 24 -5.72 3.22 13.83
CA VAL A 24 -5.39 2.72 12.49
C VAL A 24 -3.87 2.68 12.33
N PRO A 25 -3.28 1.52 12.01
CA PRO A 25 -1.83 1.37 11.86
C PRO A 25 -1.18 2.46 11.00
N PHE A 26 -1.74 2.73 9.82
CA PHE A 26 -1.38 3.92 9.06
C PHE A 26 -2.46 4.30 8.04
N ASP A 27 -2.48 5.59 7.73
CA ASP A 27 -3.20 6.19 6.61
C ASP A 27 -2.26 7.10 5.82
N ILE A 28 -2.24 6.94 4.49
CA ILE A 28 -1.39 7.70 3.58
C ILE A 28 -2.29 8.41 2.58
N THR A 29 -2.12 9.71 2.42
CA THR A 29 -2.79 10.51 1.39
C THR A 29 -1.76 11.08 0.42
N PHE A 30 -2.04 10.96 -0.89
CA PHE A 30 -1.19 11.47 -1.98
C PHE A 30 -1.83 12.71 -2.63
N GLY A 31 -1.07 13.81 -2.71
CA GLY A 31 -1.55 15.10 -3.20
C GLY A 31 -2.72 15.61 -2.37
N LYS A 32 -3.84 15.96 -3.01
CA LYS A 32 -5.09 16.36 -2.34
C LYS A 32 -6.00 15.17 -1.99
N GLY A 33 -5.54 13.93 -2.22
CA GLY A 33 -6.41 12.76 -2.27
C GLY A 33 -7.33 12.78 -3.48
N SER A 34 -8.34 11.90 -3.47
CA SER A 34 -9.40 11.87 -4.48
C SER A 34 -10.75 11.62 -3.80
N GLU A 35 -11.74 12.47 -4.11
CA GLU A 35 -13.13 12.27 -3.68
C GLU A 35 -13.81 11.12 -4.44
N GLN A 36 -13.21 10.71 -5.56
CA GLN A 36 -13.73 9.69 -6.45
C GLN A 36 -12.69 8.57 -6.62
N CYS A 37 -12.80 7.58 -5.74
CA CYS A 37 -11.88 6.46 -5.68
C CYS A 37 -12.50 5.16 -6.20
N LEU A 38 -11.70 4.39 -6.93
CA LEU A 38 -11.81 2.94 -7.00
C LEU A 38 -10.96 2.37 -5.87
N TYR A 39 -11.38 1.26 -5.27
CA TYR A 39 -10.71 0.67 -4.11
C TYR A 39 -10.34 -0.77 -4.37
N TRP A 40 -9.04 -1.05 -4.29
CA TRP A 40 -8.57 -2.42 -4.12
C TRP A 40 -8.39 -2.70 -2.63
N ARG A 41 -8.88 -3.85 -2.16
CA ARG A 41 -8.83 -4.26 -0.76
C ARG A 41 -8.10 -5.59 -0.64
N GLY A 42 -6.93 -5.58 -0.01
CA GLY A 42 -6.12 -6.77 0.27
C GLY A 42 -6.22 -7.21 1.73
N GLY A 43 -5.71 -8.40 2.03
CA GLY A 43 -5.76 -9.01 3.36
C GLY A 43 -6.61 -10.27 3.37
N ASN A 44 -7.33 -10.48 4.47
CA ASN A 44 -8.29 -11.58 4.62
C ASN A 44 -9.72 -11.10 4.89
N GLY A 45 -9.93 -9.78 4.89
CA GLY A 45 -11.23 -9.12 5.11
C GLY A 45 -11.79 -9.28 6.53
N LYS A 46 -11.02 -9.86 7.47
CA LYS A 46 -11.44 -10.13 8.84
C LYS A 46 -10.45 -9.56 9.85
N SER A 47 -9.29 -10.21 10.01
CA SER A 47 -8.22 -9.77 10.91
C SER A 47 -7.18 -8.90 10.22
N SER A 48 -7.18 -8.83 8.89
CA SER A 48 -6.25 -8.01 8.12
C SER A 48 -6.93 -7.38 6.92
N LEU A 49 -6.77 -6.07 6.77
CA LEU A 49 -7.35 -5.28 5.70
C LEU A 49 -6.45 -4.10 5.36
N VAL A 50 -6.02 -4.03 4.10
CA VAL A 50 -5.40 -2.85 3.51
C VAL A 50 -6.26 -2.38 2.34
N GLU A 51 -6.49 -1.08 2.27
CA GLU A 51 -7.28 -0.44 1.23
C GLU A 51 -6.38 0.50 0.44
N VAL A 52 -6.41 0.39 -0.89
CA VAL A 52 -5.69 1.26 -1.80
C VAL A 52 -6.70 1.97 -2.68
N GLY A 53 -6.85 3.27 -2.45
CA GLY A 53 -7.69 4.15 -3.24
C GLY A 53 -6.97 4.67 -4.47
N LEU A 54 -7.59 4.50 -5.63
CA LEU A 54 -7.11 4.94 -6.94
C LEU A 54 -8.04 6.01 -7.49
N ASN A 55 -7.50 7.05 -8.10
CA ASN A 55 -8.32 8.00 -8.85
C ASN A 55 -9.05 7.26 -9.97
N MET A 56 -10.38 7.38 -10.03
CA MET A 56 -11.19 6.57 -10.93
C MET A 56 -10.97 6.85 -12.42
N TYR A 57 -10.35 7.97 -12.78
CA TYR A 57 -10.09 8.36 -14.17
C TYR A 57 -8.66 8.08 -14.61
N SER A 58 -7.69 8.29 -13.71
CA SER A 58 -6.28 8.17 -14.06
C SER A 58 -5.61 6.89 -13.55
N GLY A 59 -6.21 6.17 -12.59
CA GLY A 59 -5.57 5.04 -11.92
C GLY A 59 -4.45 5.45 -10.95
N GLU A 60 -4.18 6.75 -10.80
CA GLU A 60 -3.17 7.24 -9.86
C GLU A 60 -3.55 6.90 -8.43
N VAL A 61 -2.56 6.44 -7.64
CA VAL A 61 -2.76 6.26 -6.20
C VAL A 61 -3.17 7.58 -5.55
N SER A 62 -4.19 7.51 -4.71
CA SER A 62 -4.81 8.65 -4.02
C SER A 62 -4.72 8.51 -2.51
N ASN A 63 -4.97 7.31 -1.98
CA ASN A 63 -4.79 6.99 -0.56
C ASN A 63 -4.44 5.52 -0.37
N ILE A 64 -3.81 5.21 0.76
CA ILE A 64 -3.60 3.84 1.23
C ILE A 64 -3.81 3.80 2.74
N THR A 65 -4.65 2.89 3.20
CA THR A 65 -4.94 2.72 4.61
C THR A 65 -4.71 1.26 4.99
N LEU A 66 -3.86 0.99 5.98
CA LEU A 66 -3.85 -0.30 6.66
C LEU A 66 -4.88 -0.24 7.78
N ALA A 67 -6.12 -0.65 7.50
CA ALA A 67 -7.24 -0.51 8.41
C ALA A 67 -7.17 -1.48 9.59
N ASN A 68 -6.66 -2.70 9.37
CA ASN A 68 -6.45 -3.68 10.42
C ASN A 68 -5.33 -4.67 10.03
N ILE A 69 -4.67 -5.25 11.02
CA ILE A 69 -3.70 -6.32 10.81
C ILE A 69 -3.68 -7.30 11.98
N ASP A 70 -3.48 -8.57 11.67
CA ASP A 70 -3.34 -9.62 12.67
C ASP A 70 -2.03 -9.42 13.43
N SER A 71 -2.07 -9.41 14.76
CA SER A 71 -0.86 -9.21 15.57
C SER A 71 0.18 -10.32 15.36
N GLY A 72 -0.26 -11.52 14.99
CA GLY A 72 0.62 -12.63 14.58
C GLY A 72 1.39 -12.35 13.28
N GLU A 73 0.93 -11.40 12.47
CA GLU A 73 1.54 -10.97 11.21
C GLU A 73 2.38 -9.69 11.36
N ILE A 74 2.59 -9.21 12.60
CA ILE A 74 3.49 -8.11 12.90
C ILE A 74 4.84 -8.63 13.39
N ASN A 75 5.89 -8.33 12.63
CA ASN A 75 7.27 -8.59 13.02
C ASN A 75 7.98 -7.28 13.40
N ILE A 76 8.66 -7.26 14.54
CA ILE A 76 9.49 -6.13 14.98
C ILE A 76 10.94 -6.56 14.83
N THR A 77 11.75 -5.70 14.23
CA THR A 77 13.18 -5.96 13.99
C THR A 77 14.01 -4.70 14.24
N ASP A 78 15.25 -4.89 14.69
CA ASP A 78 16.23 -3.81 14.81
C ASP A 78 17.03 -3.61 13.51
N GLU A 79 16.76 -4.42 12.48
CA GLU A 79 17.43 -4.33 11.19
C GLU A 79 17.15 -2.97 10.52
N MET A 80 18.17 -2.45 9.84
CA MET A 80 18.00 -1.33 8.92
C MET A 80 17.51 -1.85 7.57
N LEU A 81 16.69 -1.05 6.89
CA LEU A 81 16.22 -1.40 5.56
C LEU A 81 17.36 -1.25 4.54
N ALA A 82 17.88 -2.38 4.04
CA ALA A 82 18.80 -2.37 2.92
C ALA A 82 18.03 -2.22 1.59
N ASN A 83 18.44 -1.30 0.73
CA ASN A 83 17.96 -1.21 -0.64
C ASN A 83 19.11 -1.44 -1.64
N ASN A 84 19.03 -2.55 -2.38
CA ASN A 84 19.98 -2.89 -3.44
C ASN A 84 19.31 -2.95 -4.82
N LEU A 85 18.05 -2.50 -4.94
CA LEU A 85 17.26 -2.56 -6.16
C LEU A 85 17.21 -1.18 -6.84
N PRO A 86 17.03 -1.14 -8.18
CA PRO A 86 16.78 0.10 -8.89
C PRO A 86 15.58 0.85 -8.30
N GLU A 87 15.71 2.16 -8.16
CA GLU A 87 14.69 3.04 -7.61
C GLU A 87 14.39 4.17 -8.61
N ILE A 88 13.11 4.40 -8.87
CA ILE A 88 12.61 5.42 -9.79
C ILE A 88 11.82 6.47 -9.00
N GLN A 89 12.14 7.74 -9.20
CA GLN A 89 11.48 8.85 -8.51
C GLN A 89 10.13 9.15 -9.15
N GLY A 90 9.04 9.06 -8.40
CA GLY A 90 7.70 9.31 -8.93
C GLY A 90 6.57 8.80 -8.06
N SER A 91 5.35 8.94 -8.55
CA SER A 91 4.17 8.26 -7.99
C SER A 91 3.72 7.15 -8.93
N VAL A 92 2.80 6.30 -8.48
CA VAL A 92 2.35 5.12 -9.22
C VAL A 92 0.97 5.31 -9.82
N ILE A 93 0.80 4.81 -11.04
CA ILE A 93 -0.48 4.60 -11.73
C ILE A 93 -0.73 3.09 -11.78
N PHE A 94 -1.85 2.65 -11.24
CA PHE A 94 -2.27 1.25 -11.28
C PHE A 94 -3.28 1.00 -12.39
N GLN A 95 -3.26 -0.21 -12.94
CA GLN A 95 -4.25 -0.66 -13.90
C GLN A 95 -5.64 -0.69 -13.26
N THR A 96 -6.62 -0.13 -13.96
CA THR A 96 -8.03 -0.06 -13.52
C THR A 96 -8.97 -0.93 -14.38
N SER A 97 -8.40 -1.79 -15.24
CA SER A 97 -9.16 -2.62 -16.19
C SER A 97 -10.24 -3.49 -15.52
N GLU A 98 -10.00 -3.92 -14.30
CA GLU A 98 -10.91 -4.77 -13.53
C GLU A 98 -12.23 -4.08 -13.14
N TRP A 99 -12.28 -2.75 -13.21
CA TRP A 99 -13.49 -1.96 -12.96
C TRP A 99 -14.26 -1.60 -14.24
N LEU A 100 -13.69 -1.79 -15.43
CA LEU A 100 -14.25 -1.28 -16.70
C LEU A 100 -15.64 -1.82 -17.05
N ASN A 101 -15.97 -3.03 -16.60
CA ASN A 101 -17.26 -3.69 -16.90
C ASN A 101 -18.30 -3.52 -15.79
N LYS A 102 -18.03 -2.69 -14.77
CA LYS A 102 -18.93 -2.48 -13.64
C LYS A 102 -19.61 -1.12 -13.74
N ASP A 103 -20.86 -1.04 -13.27
CA ASP A 103 -21.51 0.26 -13.09
C ASP A 103 -20.94 0.95 -11.84
N ILE A 104 -19.89 1.75 -12.04
CA ILE A 104 -19.19 2.49 -10.97
C ILE A 104 -20.01 3.65 -10.37
N SER A 105 -21.22 3.91 -10.90
CA SER A 105 -22.19 4.79 -10.24
C SER A 105 -22.76 4.15 -8.98
N GLU A 106 -22.86 2.81 -8.95
CA GLU A 106 -23.13 2.06 -7.73
C GLU A 106 -21.86 2.00 -6.87
N TYR A 107 -21.94 2.49 -5.63
CA TYR A 107 -20.78 2.61 -4.75
C TYR A 107 -20.09 1.27 -4.49
N SER A 108 -20.86 0.19 -4.31
CA SER A 108 -20.33 -1.17 -4.09
C SER A 108 -19.46 -1.68 -5.25
N ASN A 109 -19.74 -1.25 -6.47
CA ASN A 109 -19.00 -1.66 -7.65
C ASN A 109 -17.61 -1.00 -7.75
N ARG A 110 -17.33 -0.01 -6.90
CA ARG A 110 -16.00 0.63 -6.81
C ARG A 110 -14.99 -0.22 -6.07
N PHE A 111 -15.40 -1.32 -5.45
CA PHE A 111 -14.53 -2.20 -4.67
C PHE A 111 -14.12 -3.46 -5.45
N ILE A 112 -12.86 -3.85 -5.26
CA ILE A 112 -12.33 -5.16 -5.61
C ILE A 112 -11.68 -5.75 -4.37
N ASP A 113 -12.13 -6.94 -4.00
CA ASP A 113 -11.69 -7.64 -2.79
C ASP A 113 -10.75 -8.78 -3.17
N ASP A 114 -9.48 -8.64 -2.78
CA ASP A 114 -8.48 -9.71 -2.82
C ASP A 114 -8.20 -10.23 -1.40
N PHE A 115 -9.23 -10.86 -0.82
CA PHE A 115 -9.16 -11.44 0.53
C PHE A 115 -8.41 -12.78 0.61
N ASP A 116 -7.71 -13.17 -0.46
CA ASP A 116 -6.72 -14.25 -0.46
C ASP A 116 -5.28 -13.69 -0.48
N CYS A 117 -5.14 -12.36 -0.33
CA CYS A 117 -3.85 -11.67 -0.27
C CYS A 117 -3.42 -11.45 1.17
N ASN A 118 -2.87 -12.49 1.80
CA ASN A 118 -2.29 -12.35 3.14
C ASN A 118 -1.18 -11.28 3.17
N ILE A 119 -1.21 -10.43 4.19
CA ILE A 119 -0.24 -9.36 4.40
C ILE A 119 0.60 -9.61 5.65
N LYS A 120 1.81 -9.06 5.66
CA LYS A 120 2.71 -9.06 6.82
C LYS A 120 3.28 -7.67 7.02
N LEU A 121 3.29 -7.17 8.25
CA LEU A 121 3.91 -5.90 8.59
C LEU A 121 5.24 -6.14 9.29
N ILE A 122 6.28 -5.49 8.80
CA ILE A 122 7.59 -5.43 9.46
C ILE A 122 7.77 -4.00 9.97
N ILE A 123 8.01 -3.86 11.27
CA ILE A 123 8.37 -2.61 11.94
C ILE A 123 9.88 -2.66 12.20
N GLY A 124 10.63 -1.81 11.51
CA GLY A 124 12.07 -1.68 11.67
C GLY A 124 12.47 -0.52 12.59
N SER A 125 13.75 -0.16 12.56
CA SER A 125 14.32 0.91 13.40
C SER A 125 13.88 2.33 13.02
N ASN A 126 13.56 2.57 11.75
CA ASN A 126 13.08 3.87 11.24
C ASN A 126 12.11 3.73 10.06
N TYR A 127 11.50 2.57 9.88
CA TYR A 127 10.62 2.29 8.74
C TYR A 127 9.55 1.26 9.10
N ILE A 128 8.51 1.19 8.27
CA ILE A 128 7.67 0.01 8.16
C ILE A 128 7.67 -0.54 6.74
N LYS A 129 7.43 -1.84 6.62
CA LYS A 129 7.29 -2.55 5.36
C LYS A 129 6.08 -3.48 5.43
N LEU A 130 5.07 -3.20 4.63
CA LEU A 130 3.96 -4.09 4.37
C LEU A 130 4.34 -5.01 3.20
N LEU A 131 4.31 -6.32 3.41
CA LEU A 131 4.54 -7.33 2.38
C LEU A 131 3.22 -7.98 1.98
N PHE A 132 3.00 -8.10 0.68
CA PHE A 132 1.88 -8.85 0.11
C PHE A 132 2.36 -10.26 -0.23
N LYS A 133 2.01 -11.27 0.58
CA LYS A 133 2.59 -12.63 0.51
C LYS A 133 2.32 -13.36 -0.80
N LYS A 134 1.27 -12.94 -1.52
CA LYS A 134 0.86 -13.50 -2.80
C LYS A 134 1.80 -13.07 -3.95
N ALA A 135 2.43 -11.91 -3.84
CA ALA A 135 3.35 -11.39 -4.85
C ALA A 135 4.78 -11.91 -4.64
N THR A 136 5.51 -12.04 -5.73
CA THR A 136 6.95 -12.34 -5.67
C THR A 136 7.75 -11.13 -5.21
N ASN A 137 9.00 -11.34 -4.79
CA ASN A 137 9.85 -10.25 -4.29
C ASN A 137 10.01 -9.11 -5.32
N PRO A 138 10.13 -7.85 -4.84
CA PRO A 138 10.32 -6.72 -5.73
C PRO A 138 11.64 -6.85 -6.51
N ILE A 139 11.64 -6.38 -7.76
CA ILE A 139 12.83 -6.24 -8.60
C ILE A 139 13.21 -4.77 -8.81
N CYS A 140 12.28 -3.85 -8.54
CA CYS A 140 12.50 -2.42 -8.57
C CYS A 140 11.55 -1.73 -7.59
N TYR A 141 11.82 -0.45 -7.36
CA TYR A 141 11.00 0.41 -6.55
C TYR A 141 10.62 1.68 -7.30
N ILE A 142 9.41 2.17 -7.05
CA ILE A 142 9.02 3.57 -7.33
C ILE A 142 8.89 4.27 -5.98
N ILE A 143 9.53 5.42 -5.83
CA ILE A 143 9.55 6.18 -4.57
C ILE A 143 8.88 7.54 -4.73
N ASN A 144 7.90 7.80 -3.87
CA ASN A 144 7.21 9.08 -3.74
C ASN A 144 7.49 9.64 -2.33
N ARG A 145 8.43 10.58 -2.23
CA ARG A 145 8.92 11.11 -0.95
C ARG A 145 9.47 9.98 -0.07
N ASN A 146 8.87 9.73 1.08
CA ASN A 146 9.25 8.67 2.01
C ASN A 146 8.42 7.39 1.82
N ILE A 147 7.63 7.27 0.75
CA ILE A 147 6.85 6.07 0.44
C ILE A 147 7.48 5.33 -0.72
N ARG A 148 7.79 4.05 -0.52
CA ARG A 148 8.40 3.20 -1.54
C ARG A 148 7.45 2.05 -1.92
N PHE A 149 7.16 1.94 -3.20
CA PHE A 149 6.35 0.88 -3.80
C PHE A 149 7.27 -0.13 -4.47
N GLY A 150 7.27 -1.37 -3.98
CA GLY A 150 8.05 -2.47 -4.56
C GLY A 150 7.23 -3.25 -5.56
N PHE A 151 7.78 -3.45 -6.76
CA PHE A 151 7.10 -4.15 -7.84
C PHE A 151 7.84 -5.42 -8.24
N SER A 152 7.09 -6.51 -8.39
CA SER A 152 7.59 -7.78 -8.90
C SER A 152 7.93 -7.72 -10.39
N LEU A 153 8.50 -8.80 -10.93
CA LEU A 153 8.68 -8.98 -12.37
C LEU A 153 7.36 -8.95 -13.15
N SER A 154 6.26 -9.44 -12.55
CA SER A 154 4.89 -9.35 -13.08
C SER A 154 4.28 -7.95 -12.95
N ARG A 155 5.03 -6.96 -12.44
CA ARG A 155 4.59 -5.60 -12.15
C ARG A 155 3.51 -5.50 -11.07
N GLU A 156 3.31 -6.56 -10.30
CA GLU A 156 2.39 -6.59 -9.17
C GLU A 156 3.02 -5.85 -7.97
N LEU A 157 2.19 -5.17 -7.18
CA LEU A 157 2.61 -4.55 -5.93
C LEU A 157 3.00 -5.63 -4.93
N SER A 158 4.30 -5.74 -4.67
CA SER A 158 4.88 -6.73 -3.76
C SER A 158 5.05 -6.20 -2.34
N THR A 159 5.42 -4.93 -2.22
CA THR A 159 5.70 -4.30 -0.93
C THR A 159 5.32 -2.84 -0.94
N LEU A 160 4.88 -2.33 0.21
CA LEU A 160 4.72 -0.90 0.49
C LEU A 160 5.58 -0.55 1.71
N GLU A 161 6.45 0.44 1.57
CA GLU A 161 7.36 0.86 2.65
C GLU A 161 7.11 2.32 2.99
N ILE A 162 7.09 2.64 4.29
CA ILE A 162 7.12 4.01 4.80
C ILE A 162 8.46 4.19 5.51
N LEU A 163 9.26 5.11 5.00
CA LEU A 163 10.62 5.39 5.42
C LEU A 163 10.66 6.60 6.36
N ASP A 164 11.80 6.75 7.03
CA ASP A 164 12.14 7.90 7.87
C ASP A 164 11.09 8.21 8.96
N LEU A 165 10.54 7.14 9.55
CA LEU A 165 9.65 7.24 10.70
C LEU A 165 10.43 7.58 11.96
N ASN A 166 9.87 8.47 12.78
CA ASN A 166 10.41 8.79 14.09
C ASN A 166 10.00 7.72 15.13
N GLN A 167 10.65 7.76 16.31
CA GLN A 167 10.42 6.78 17.36
C GLN A 167 8.96 6.77 17.87
N GLU A 168 8.34 7.95 17.98
CA GLU A 168 6.95 8.10 18.43
C GLU A 168 5.98 7.31 17.53
N LYS A 169 6.08 7.47 16.21
CA LYS A 169 5.25 6.73 15.25
C LYS A 169 5.51 5.22 15.32
N LEU A 170 6.76 4.81 15.50
CA LEU A 170 7.11 3.39 15.64
C LEU A 170 6.55 2.80 16.94
N ASP A 171 6.55 3.55 18.03
CA ASP A 171 6.02 3.09 19.31
C ASP A 171 4.50 2.92 19.28
N ILE A 172 3.78 3.83 18.59
CA ILE A 172 2.34 3.67 18.31
C ILE A 172 2.09 2.38 17.50
N LEU A 173 2.85 2.15 16.44
CA LEU A 173 2.71 0.94 15.61
C LEU A 173 2.93 -0.37 16.38
N LYS A 174 3.77 -0.36 17.42
CA LYS A 174 4.02 -1.53 18.27
C LYS A 174 2.81 -1.87 19.16
N LEU A 175 1.87 -0.94 19.38
CA LEU A 175 0.64 -1.20 20.15
C LEU A 175 -0.32 -2.17 19.44
N PHE A 176 -0.18 -2.34 18.12
CA PHE A 176 -0.98 -3.27 17.34
C PHE A 176 -0.51 -4.73 17.46
N LYS A 177 0.63 -4.99 18.10
CA LYS A 177 1.18 -6.34 18.33
C LYS A 177 0.73 -6.90 19.68
#